data_AF-A0A1F3VCK7-F1
#
_entry.id   AF-A0A1F3VCK7-F1
#
_cell.length_a   1.000
_cell.length_b   1.000
_cell.length_c   1.000
_cell.angle_alpha   90.00
_cell.angle_beta   90.00
_cell.angle_gamma   90.00
#
_symmetry.space_group_name_H-M   'P 1'
#
loop_
_entity.id
_entity.type
_entity.pdbx_description
1 polymer ?
#
loop_
_entity_poly.entity_id
_entity_poly.type
_entity_poly.pdbx_seq_one_letter_code
_entity_poly.pdbx_strand_id
1 'polypeptide(L)'
;MARLFLALVCIIFFSSIVYASDYRDILASAEKGQLLQEIDNICGDTWCEGDFDYEFYSINCVRSEGICYFDFAYLWRVYDGSSVEGKVTKLPKRCVLNGFFSKNDLIKLENIGGSQYLTYTDKVYEAISGCIDSFIDEAYTKLDL
;
A
#
# COMPACT_ATOMS: atom_id res chain seq x y z
N MET A 1 2.98 0.35 -72.61
CA MET A 1 2.07 0.81 -71.53
C MET A 1 1.61 -0.44 -70.79
N ALA A 2 2.16 -0.72 -69.61
CA ALA A 2 1.44 -0.67 -68.32
C ALA A 2 0.34 -1.77 -68.24
N ARG A 3 0.30 -2.71 -67.28
CA ARG A 3 0.82 -2.75 -65.92
C ARG A 3 1.04 -4.20 -65.47
N LEU A 4 2.19 -4.39 -64.83
CA LEU A 4 2.60 -5.54 -64.03
C LEU A 4 1.81 -5.48 -62.71
N PHE A 5 0.97 -6.47 -62.39
CA PHE A 5 0.43 -6.64 -61.04
C PHE A 5 1.04 -7.91 -60.44
N LEU A 6 2.22 -7.72 -59.86
CA LEU A 6 2.94 -8.71 -59.08
C LEU A 6 2.14 -8.96 -57.79
N ALA A 7 1.57 -10.16 -57.65
CA ALA A 7 0.98 -10.63 -56.40
C ALA A 7 2.09 -10.90 -55.38
N LEU A 8 2.59 -9.85 -54.75
CA LEU A 8 3.51 -9.95 -53.62
C LEU A 8 2.66 -9.90 -52.36
N VAL A 9 2.14 -11.07 -51.98
CA VAL A 9 1.54 -11.29 -50.66
C VAL A 9 2.67 -11.21 -49.64
N CYS A 10 3.01 -9.98 -49.25
CA CYS A 10 3.78 -9.72 -48.05
C CYS A 10 2.98 -10.27 -46.88
N ILE A 11 3.33 -11.49 -46.47
CA ILE A 11 3.01 -12.05 -45.17
C ILE A 11 3.73 -11.17 -44.14
N ILE A 12 3.11 -10.02 -43.83
CA ILE A 12 3.43 -9.26 -42.63
C ILE A 12 2.68 -9.99 -41.53
N PHE A 13 3.33 -11.00 -40.93
CA PHE A 13 3.05 -11.38 -39.56
C PHE A 13 3.28 -10.11 -38.73
N PHE A 14 2.24 -9.29 -38.58
CA PHE A 14 2.15 -8.32 -37.52
C PHE A 14 2.11 -9.15 -36.23
N SER A 15 3.30 -9.50 -35.75
CA SER A 15 3.52 -9.87 -34.36
C SER A 15 3.16 -8.62 -33.55
N SER A 16 1.88 -8.39 -33.32
CA SER A 16 1.43 -7.55 -32.23
C SER A 16 1.87 -8.24 -30.95
N ILE A 17 3.14 -8.00 -30.59
CA ILE A 17 3.63 -8.21 -29.24
C ILE A 17 2.76 -7.29 -28.41
N VAL A 18 1.69 -7.85 -27.85
CA VAL A 18 0.98 -7.25 -26.75
C VAL A 18 2.04 -7.18 -25.65
N TYR A 19 2.71 -6.04 -25.54
CA TYR A 19 3.39 -5.67 -24.31
C TYR A 19 2.27 -5.54 -23.29
N ALA A 20 1.91 -6.67 -22.67
CA ALA A 20 1.19 -6.64 -21.43
C ALA A 20 2.13 -5.92 -20.46
N SER A 21 1.96 -4.60 -20.32
CA SER A 21 2.50 -3.89 -19.17
C SER A 21 2.03 -4.68 -17.97
N ASP A 22 2.95 -5.26 -17.20
CA ASP A 22 2.63 -6.05 -16.00
C ASP A 22 2.15 -5.06 -14.92
N TYR A 23 0.96 -4.48 -15.15
CA TYR A 23 0.20 -3.63 -14.24
C TYR A 23 -0.47 -4.47 -13.16
N ARG A 24 0.10 -5.65 -12.88
CA ARG A 24 -0.40 -6.57 -11.89
C ARG A 24 0.11 -6.09 -10.55
N ASP A 25 -0.82 -6.00 -9.62
CA ASP A 25 -0.47 -5.71 -8.25
C ASP A 25 0.55 -6.74 -7.74
N ILE A 26 1.50 -6.28 -6.93
CA ILE A 26 2.50 -7.17 -6.34
C ILE A 26 1.82 -8.21 -5.45
N LEU A 27 0.77 -7.82 -4.72
CA LEU A 27 0.03 -8.65 -3.78
C LEU A 27 -1.32 -9.07 -4.35
N ALA A 28 -1.69 -10.33 -4.11
CA ALA A 28 -3.04 -10.82 -4.30
C ALA A 28 -3.98 -10.21 -3.23
N SER A 29 -5.28 -10.15 -3.53
CA SER A 29 -6.28 -9.52 -2.63
C SER A 29 -6.25 -10.07 -1.20
N ALA A 30 -6.01 -11.37 -1.01
CA ALA A 30 -5.93 -11.98 0.32
C ALA A 30 -4.69 -11.51 1.09
N GLU A 31 -3.54 -11.43 0.42
CA GLU A 31 -2.27 -10.97 1.00
C GLU A 31 -2.36 -9.49 1.41
N LYS A 32 -3.08 -8.67 0.63
CA LYS A 32 -3.35 -7.28 0.99
C LYS A 32 -4.15 -7.15 2.27
N GLY A 33 -5.23 -7.93 2.40
CA GLY A 33 -6.06 -7.93 3.60
C GLY A 33 -5.27 -8.35 4.83
N GLN A 34 -4.44 -9.38 4.69
CA GLN A 34 -3.57 -9.83 5.78
C GLN A 34 -2.52 -8.77 6.14
N LEU A 35 -1.86 -8.16 5.15
CA LEU A 35 -0.87 -7.12 5.40
C LEU A 35 -1.48 -5.90 6.10
N LEU A 36 -2.66 -5.44 5.67
CA LEU A 36 -3.38 -4.34 6.35
C LEU A 36 -3.72 -4.71 7.80
N GLN A 37 -4.19 -5.93 8.03
CA GLN A 37 -4.49 -6.41 9.39
C GLN A 37 -3.24 -6.47 10.28
N GLU A 38 -2.11 -6.96 9.75
CA GLU A 38 -0.84 -6.99 10.47
C GLU A 38 -0.35 -5.58 10.80
N ILE A 39 -0.48 -4.63 9.87
CA ILE A 39 -0.12 -3.23 10.08
C ILE A 39 -1.04 -2.56 11.11
N ASP A 40 -2.35 -2.79 11.04
CA ASP A 40 -3.30 -2.28 12.04
C ASP A 40 -3.01 -2.83 13.44
N ASN A 41 -2.48 -4.07 13.55
CA ASN A 41 -2.07 -4.65 14.82
C ASN A 41 -0.80 -4.00 15.41
N ILE A 42 0.01 -3.28 14.61
CA ILE A 42 1.15 -2.47 15.08
C ILE A 42 0.67 -1.31 15.96
N CYS A 43 -0.59 -0.90 15.81
CA CYS A 43 -1.21 0.12 16.66
C CYS A 43 -1.40 -0.32 18.14
N GLY A 44 -0.78 -1.42 18.57
CA GLY A 44 -0.55 -1.80 19.97
C GLY A 44 0.91 -1.71 20.43
N ASP A 45 1.82 -1.17 19.61
CA ASP A 45 3.26 -0.97 19.85
C ASP A 45 3.63 0.52 19.62
N THR A 46 4.91 0.82 19.36
CA THR A 46 5.56 2.15 19.30
C THR A 46 4.83 3.23 18.51
N TRP A 47 4.06 2.89 17.48
CA TRP A 47 3.28 3.90 16.73
C TRP A 47 2.12 4.47 17.56
N CYS A 48 1.54 3.68 18.45
CA CYS A 48 0.41 4.08 19.29
C CYS A 48 0.79 4.51 20.71
N GLU A 49 2.08 4.71 20.96
CA GLU A 49 2.51 5.45 22.15
C GLU A 49 2.41 6.98 21.95
N GLY A 50 2.11 7.44 20.74
CA GLY A 50 1.88 8.85 20.39
C GLY A 50 0.44 9.33 20.59
N ASP A 51 0.17 10.59 20.24
CA ASP A 51 -1.13 11.25 20.46
C ASP A 51 -2.25 10.79 19.49
N PHE A 52 -1.92 9.96 18.50
CA PHE A 52 -2.85 9.54 17.45
C PHE A 52 -2.94 8.01 17.34
N ASP A 53 -4.17 7.53 17.12
CA ASP A 53 -4.40 6.19 16.58
C ASP A 53 -4.34 6.25 15.04
N TYR A 54 -4.15 5.11 14.39
CA TYR A 54 -4.14 4.98 12.93
C TYR A 54 -5.10 3.90 12.46
N GLU A 55 -5.60 4.05 11.23
CA GLU A 55 -6.38 3.02 10.52
C GLU A 55 -5.87 2.92 9.09
N PHE A 56 -5.37 1.75 8.70
CA PHE A 56 -4.96 1.47 7.33
C PHE A 56 -6.06 0.72 6.60
N TYR A 57 -6.48 1.22 5.43
CA TYR A 57 -7.64 0.66 4.73
C TYR A 57 -7.40 0.38 3.25
N SER A 58 -6.25 0.75 2.70
CA SER A 58 -5.90 0.37 1.33
C SER A 58 -4.42 0.19 1.12
N ILE A 59 -4.07 -0.81 0.30
CA ILE A 59 -2.76 -0.98 -0.29
C ILE A 59 -2.89 -1.34 -1.78
N ASN A 60 -2.17 -0.62 -2.63
CA ASN A 60 -2.06 -0.90 -4.05
C ASN A 60 -0.62 -0.72 -4.53
N CYS A 61 -0.05 -1.74 -5.17
CA CYS A 61 1.35 -1.72 -5.58
C CYS A 61 1.50 -1.91 -7.09
N VAL A 62 2.04 -0.92 -7.78
CA VAL A 62 2.33 -0.97 -9.21
C VAL A 62 3.72 -1.59 -9.41
N ARG A 63 3.75 -2.91 -9.67
CA ARG A 63 5.00 -3.68 -9.78
C ARG A 63 6.00 -3.09 -10.77
N SER A 64 5.54 -2.66 -11.94
CA SER A 64 6.40 -2.12 -13.01
C SER A 64 7.14 -0.84 -12.61
N GLU A 65 6.59 -0.09 -11.66
CA GLU A 65 7.14 1.19 -11.19
C GLU A 65 7.85 1.03 -9.84
N GLY A 66 7.60 -0.07 -9.13
CA GLY A 66 8.10 -0.26 -7.78
C GLY A 66 7.45 0.65 -6.75
N ILE A 67 6.22 1.12 -7.04
CA ILE A 67 5.50 2.10 -6.21
C ILE A 67 4.33 1.41 -5.51
N CYS A 68 4.21 1.64 -4.20
CA CYS A 68 3.06 1.24 -3.40
C CYS A 68 2.35 2.45 -2.80
N TYR A 69 1.03 2.46 -2.93
CA TYR A 69 0.13 3.43 -2.33
C TYR A 69 -0.49 2.79 -1.10
N PHE A 70 -0.27 3.39 0.07
CA PHE A 70 -0.94 3.01 1.31
C PHE A 70 -1.86 4.15 1.74
N ASP A 71 -3.14 3.85 1.87
CA ASP A 71 -4.12 4.81 2.37
C ASP A 71 -4.41 4.52 3.84
N PHE A 72 -4.28 5.56 4.66
CA PHE A 72 -4.51 5.50 6.09
C PHE A 72 -5.25 6.73 6.58
N ALA A 73 -5.64 6.74 7.85
CA ALA A 73 -6.14 7.92 8.53
C ALA A 73 -5.54 8.03 9.92
N TYR A 74 -5.18 9.25 10.32
CA TYR A 74 -5.05 9.57 11.75
C TYR A 74 -6.45 9.59 12.36
N LEU A 75 -6.59 8.99 13.53
CA LEU A 75 -7.81 9.04 14.32
C LEU A 75 -7.53 9.84 15.59
N TRP A 76 -8.39 10.84 15.83
CA TRP A 76 -8.39 11.61 17.07
C TRP A 76 -9.70 11.38 17.81
N ARG A 77 -9.61 10.99 19.08
CA ARG A 77 -10.76 10.70 19.94
C ARG A 77 -10.95 11.80 20.97
N VAL A 78 -12.08 12.47 20.90
CA VAL A 78 -12.49 13.44 21.93
C VAL A 78 -13.55 12.79 22.81
N TYR A 79 -13.23 12.66 24.10
CA TYR A 79 -14.18 12.22 25.12
C TYR A 79 -14.95 13.42 25.65
N ASP A 80 -16.25 13.49 25.35
CA ASP A 80 -17.15 14.58 25.79
C ASP A 80 -18.03 14.17 27.00
N GLY A 81 -17.77 12.99 27.57
CA GLY A 81 -18.55 12.43 28.68
C GLY A 81 -19.94 11.91 28.31
N SER A 82 -20.33 12.00 27.03
CA SER A 82 -21.65 11.53 26.54
C SER A 82 -21.62 10.10 25.96
N SER A 83 -20.44 9.59 25.62
CA SER A 83 -20.22 8.21 25.19
C SER A 83 -18.92 7.64 25.73
N VAL A 84 -18.89 6.32 25.92
CA VAL A 84 -17.68 5.57 26.33
C VAL A 84 -16.66 5.48 25.18
N GLU A 85 -17.10 5.69 23.93
CA GLU A 85 -16.26 5.55 22.74
C GLU A 85 -15.66 6.87 22.23
N GLY A 86 -16.14 8.02 22.75
CA GLY A 86 -15.78 9.35 22.30
C GLY A 86 -16.28 9.65 20.87
N LYS A 87 -16.10 10.90 20.41
CA LYS A 87 -16.28 11.24 19.00
C LYS A 87 -14.94 11.08 18.28
N VAL A 88 -14.93 10.29 17.20
CA VAL A 88 -13.74 10.06 16.38
C VAL A 88 -13.71 11.02 15.19
N THR A 89 -12.62 11.78 15.07
CA THR A 89 -12.30 12.56 13.86
C THR A 89 -11.22 11.82 13.08
N LYS A 90 -11.41 11.68 11.76
CA LYS A 90 -10.46 11.03 10.86
C LYS A 90 -9.79 12.06 9.94
N LEU A 91 -8.46 12.03 9.86
CA LEU A 91 -7.69 12.78 8.88
C LEU A 91 -7.03 11.81 7.87
N PRO A 92 -7.62 11.63 6.67
CA PRO A 92 -7.10 10.67 5.70
C PRO A 92 -5.80 11.17 5.04
N LYS A 93 -4.89 10.23 4.80
CA LYS A 93 -3.59 10.44 4.17
C LYS A 93 -3.24 9.28 3.24
N ARG A 94 -2.32 9.56 2.32
CA ARG A 94 -1.78 8.59 1.38
C ARG A 94 -0.26 8.63 1.41
N CYS A 95 0.32 7.48 1.72
CA CYS A 95 1.74 7.22 1.53
C CYS A 95 2.01 6.77 0.10
N VAL A 96 3.07 7.32 -0.51
CA VAL A 96 3.60 6.89 -1.80
C VAL A 96 5.00 6.34 -1.56
N LEU A 97 5.10 5.02 -1.48
CA LEU A 97 6.32 4.31 -1.10
C LEU A 97 7.02 3.77 -2.35
N ASN A 98 8.32 3.98 -2.48
CA ASN A 98 9.10 3.59 -3.65
C ASN A 98 10.03 2.41 -3.33
N GLY A 99 10.44 1.68 -4.38
CA GLY A 99 11.43 0.61 -4.29
C GLY A 99 10.87 -0.76 -3.94
N PHE A 100 9.56 -0.98 -4.07
CA PHE A 100 8.90 -2.26 -3.79
C PHE A 100 8.59 -2.97 -5.10
N PHE A 101 9.41 -3.94 -5.52
CA PHE A 101 9.27 -4.59 -6.83
C PHE A 101 8.77 -6.03 -6.74
N SER A 102 8.79 -6.62 -5.56
CA SER A 102 8.47 -8.03 -5.32
C SER A 102 7.64 -8.23 -4.05
N LYS A 103 6.99 -9.39 -3.95
CA LYS A 103 6.25 -9.76 -2.73
C LYS A 103 7.15 -9.76 -1.51
N ASN A 104 8.40 -10.22 -1.66
CA ASN A 104 9.37 -10.29 -0.58
C ASN A 104 9.88 -8.91 -0.13
N ASP A 105 9.61 -7.84 -0.89
CA ASP A 105 9.83 -6.48 -0.41
C ASP A 105 8.75 -6.06 0.60
N LEU A 106 7.56 -6.65 0.51
CA LEU A 106 6.36 -6.24 1.26
C LEU A 106 6.07 -7.15 2.45
N ILE A 107 6.18 -8.46 2.24
CA ILE A 107 5.78 -9.48 3.20
C ILE A 107 6.90 -10.51 3.43
N LYS A 108 6.99 -11.01 4.65
CA LYS A 108 7.89 -12.10 5.07
C LYS A 108 7.09 -13.15 5.84
N LEU A 109 7.63 -14.36 5.89
CA LEU A 109 7.14 -15.42 6.78
C LEU A 109 7.97 -15.41 8.06
N GLU A 110 7.31 -15.32 9.21
CA GLU A 110 7.93 -15.47 10.51
C GLU A 110 7.46 -16.75 11.19
N ASN A 111 8.34 -17.35 12.01
CA ASN A 111 8.02 -18.52 12.80
C ASN A 111 7.85 -18.11 14.26
N ILE A 112 6.63 -18.18 14.77
CA ILE A 112 6.31 -17.86 16.16
C ILE A 112 5.69 -19.11 16.79
N GLY A 113 6.33 -19.62 17.85
CA GLY A 113 5.83 -20.80 18.57
C GLY A 113 5.67 -22.06 17.72
N GLY A 114 6.47 -22.21 16.65
CA GLY A 114 6.40 -23.35 15.72
C GLY A 114 5.33 -23.25 14.64
N SER A 115 4.63 -22.11 14.54
CA SER A 115 3.68 -21.81 13.45
C SER A 115 4.24 -20.71 12.55
N GLN A 116 4.00 -20.82 11.24
CA GLN A 116 4.38 -19.81 10.27
C GLN A 116 3.25 -18.78 10.10
N TYR A 117 3.61 -17.51 10.19
CA TYR A 117 2.70 -16.39 9.96
C TYR A 117 3.30 -15.46 8.91
N LEU A 118 2.45 -14.93 8.03
CA LEU A 118 2.83 -13.91 7.06
C LEU A 118 2.65 -12.54 7.71
N THR A 119 3.71 -11.75 7.70
CA THR A 119 3.77 -10.42 8.27
C THR A 119 4.50 -9.46 7.33
N TYR A 120 4.55 -8.16 7.65
CA TYR A 120 5.23 -7.14 6.86
C TYR A 120 6.75 -7.22 7.02
N THR A 121 7.52 -6.71 6.06
CA THR A 121 8.98 -6.61 6.18
C THR A 121 9.41 -5.36 6.96
N ASP A 122 10.63 -5.37 7.48
CA ASP A 122 11.22 -4.20 8.16
C ASP A 122 11.27 -2.98 7.22
N LYS A 123 11.48 -3.23 5.92
CA LYS A 123 11.42 -2.21 4.85
C LYS A 123 10.04 -1.55 4.75
N VAL A 124 8.95 -2.32 4.89
CA VAL A 124 7.59 -1.76 4.95
C VAL A 124 7.41 -0.94 6.22
N TYR A 125 7.85 -1.48 7.36
CA TYR A 125 7.75 -0.80 8.65
C TYR A 125 8.43 0.57 8.63
N GLU A 126 9.70 0.63 8.20
CA GLU A 126 10.46 1.88 8.12
C GLU A 126 9.83 2.87 7.13
N ALA A 127 9.40 2.39 5.95
CA ALA A 127 8.81 3.25 4.93
C ALA A 127 7.46 3.84 5.34
N ILE A 128 6.61 3.06 6.00
CA ILE A 128 5.34 3.54 6.55
C ILE A 128 5.59 4.49 7.72
N SER A 129 6.51 4.15 8.64
CA SER A 129 6.85 5.01 9.78
C SER A 129 7.27 6.40 9.30
N GLY A 130 8.25 6.47 8.38
CA GLY A 130 8.71 7.76 7.85
C GLY A 130 7.64 8.52 7.07
N CYS A 131 6.69 7.82 6.45
CA CYS A 131 5.55 8.46 5.82
C CYS A 131 4.57 9.07 6.84
N ILE A 132 4.21 8.33 7.89
CA ILE A 132 3.40 8.85 8.99
C ILE A 132 4.08 10.07 9.59
N ASP A 133 5.35 9.97 9.96
CA ASP A 133 6.08 11.08 10.57
C ASP A 133 6.08 12.34 9.68
N SER A 134 6.08 12.18 8.35
CA SER A 134 6.02 13.31 7.42
C SER A 134 4.71 14.10 7.45
N PHE A 135 3.62 13.52 7.98
CA PHE A 135 2.31 14.16 8.09
C PHE A 135 1.96 14.60 9.52
N ILE A 136 2.81 14.32 10.52
CA ILE A 136 2.44 14.47 11.93
C ILE A 136 2.15 15.92 12.33
N ASP A 137 2.95 16.88 11.88
CA ASP A 137 2.74 18.32 12.16
C ASP A 137 1.42 18.84 11.58
N GLU A 138 1.04 18.32 10.41
CA GLU A 138 -0.24 18.64 9.79
C GLU A 138 -1.39 18.01 10.59
N ALA A 139 -1.20 16.79 11.10
CA ALA A 139 -2.19 16.12 11.94
C ALA A 139 -2.48 16.93 13.21
N TYR A 140 -1.44 17.38 13.94
CA TYR A 140 -1.58 18.29 15.08
C TYR A 140 -2.38 19.55 14.73
N THR A 141 -1.97 20.23 13.65
CA THR A 141 -2.63 21.46 13.19
C THR A 141 -4.10 21.26 12.79
N LYS A 142 -4.44 20.13 12.16
CA LYS A 142 -5.77 19.88 11.59
C LYS A 142 -6.74 19.22 12.57
N LEU A 143 -6.21 18.51 13.55
CA LEU A 143 -6.99 17.84 14.59
C LEU A 143 -7.11 18.67 15.87
N ASP A 144 -6.60 19.91 15.83
CA ASP A 144 -6.72 20.94 16.86
C ASP A 144 -6.04 20.52 18.18
N LEU A 145 -4.83 19.97 18.03
CA LEU A 145 -3.89 19.60 19.08
C LEU A 145 -2.66 20.50 19.03
#